data_AF-A0A914UTH1-F1
#
_entry.id   AF-A0A914UTH1-F1
#
_cell.length_a   1.000
_cell.length_b   1.000
_cell.length_c   1.000
_cell.angle_alpha   90.00
_cell.angle_beta   90.00
_cell.angle_gamma   90.00
#
_symmetry.space_group_name_H-M   'P 1'
#
loop_
_entity.id
_entity.type
_entity.pdbx_description
1 polymer ?
#
loop_
_entity_poly.entity_id
_entity_poly.type
_entity_poly.pdbx_seq_one_letter_code
_entity_poly.pdbx_strand_id
1 'polypeptide(L)'
;MTQSYDWVDTEAASNPVKAKADGLATCPKIPAHRDKRAIIVHVIAKDGLLDGAELIFATNSMDGNGDYHREMNAEKFERYLSRCAPLLQDASDKPIVLVIDNAPYHSRYDDKKSRWR
;
A
#
# COMPACT_ATOMS: atom_id res chain seq x y z
N MET A 1 3.86 -30.07 1.16
CA MET A 1 3.68 -29.34 2.43
C MET A 1 3.81 -27.86 2.11
N THR A 2 2.78 -27.07 2.35
CA THR A 2 2.85 -25.62 2.18
C THR A 2 3.38 -25.04 3.48
N GLN A 3 4.56 -24.43 3.48
CA GLN A 3 5.01 -23.65 4.63
C GLN A 3 4.24 -22.32 4.63
N SER A 4 3.48 -22.03 5.69
CA SER A 4 3.03 -20.66 5.97
C SER A 4 4.15 -19.94 6.71
N TYR A 5 4.48 -18.75 6.24
CA TYR A 5 5.36 -17.83 6.94
C TYR A 5 4.47 -16.78 7.57
N ASP A 6 4.11 -16.99 8.84
CA ASP A 6 3.36 -16.02 9.62
C ASP A 6 4.34 -15.16 10.44
N TRP A 7 4.08 -13.86 10.52
CA TRP A 7 4.86 -12.98 11.37
C TRP A 7 4.63 -13.34 12.83
N VAL A 8 5.73 -13.53 13.57
CA VAL A 8 5.72 -13.82 15.01
C VAL A 8 6.41 -12.66 15.72
N ASP A 9 5.67 -11.97 16.57
CA ASP A 9 6.24 -11.01 17.52
C ASP A 9 7.12 -11.77 18.53
N THR A 10 8.43 -11.66 18.42
CA THR A 10 9.36 -12.38 19.30
C THR A 10 9.33 -11.85 20.73
N GLU A 11 9.03 -10.57 20.93
CA GLU A 11 8.91 -9.96 22.26
C GLU A 11 7.61 -10.44 22.93
N ALA A 12 6.50 -10.39 22.22
CA ALA A 12 5.22 -10.87 22.72
C ALA A 12 5.22 -12.40 22.92
N ALA A 13 5.94 -13.16 22.08
CA ALA A 13 6.13 -14.60 22.24
C ALA A 13 6.97 -14.96 23.48
N SER A 14 7.95 -14.12 23.83
CA SER A 14 8.81 -14.34 25.00
C SER A 14 8.05 -14.20 26.33
N ASN A 15 7.03 -13.33 26.38
CA ASN A 15 6.19 -13.16 27.56
C ASN A 15 4.73 -12.82 27.19
N PRO A 16 3.91 -13.83 26.84
CA PRO A 16 2.55 -13.62 26.36
C PRO A 16 1.61 -12.99 27.42
N VAL A 17 1.88 -13.23 28.70
CA VAL A 17 1.07 -12.70 29.81
C VAL A 17 1.27 -11.20 29.94
N LYS A 18 2.53 -10.74 29.91
CA LYS A 18 2.84 -9.31 29.93
C LYS A 18 2.32 -8.62 28.66
N ALA A 19 2.55 -9.21 27.49
CA ALA A 19 2.03 -8.69 26.23
C ALA A 19 0.50 -8.48 26.28
N LYS A 20 -0.23 -9.46 26.82
CA LYS A 20 -1.68 -9.36 27.00
C LYS A 20 -2.07 -8.25 28.01
N ALA A 21 -1.34 -8.12 29.11
CA ALA A 21 -1.57 -7.08 30.11
C ALA A 21 -1.32 -5.66 29.54
N ASP A 22 -0.34 -5.53 28.65
CA ASP A 22 0.02 -4.29 27.95
C ASP A 22 -0.89 -4.00 26.74
N GLY A 23 -1.86 -4.88 26.44
CA GLY A 23 -2.80 -4.73 25.33
C GLY A 23 -2.22 -5.08 23.96
N LEU A 24 -1.05 -5.72 23.90
CA LEU A 24 -0.41 -6.16 22.66
C LEU A 24 -1.11 -7.41 22.11
N ALA A 25 -1.36 -7.44 20.81
CA ALA A 25 -1.95 -8.59 20.13
C ALA A 25 -0.84 -9.61 19.82
N THR A 26 -0.87 -10.77 20.48
CA THR A 26 0.14 -11.84 20.29
C THR A 26 -0.02 -12.61 18.98
N CYS A 27 -1.17 -12.48 18.30
CA CYS A 27 -1.50 -12.98 16.96
C CYS A 27 -2.77 -12.26 16.44
N PRO A 28 -3.04 -12.27 15.12
CA PRO A 28 -4.32 -11.83 14.58
C PRO A 28 -5.45 -12.71 15.16
N LYS A 29 -6.37 -12.11 15.94
CA LYS A 29 -7.61 -12.80 16.41
C LYS A 29 -8.64 -12.96 15.29
N ILE A 30 -8.43 -12.26 14.20
CA ILE A 30 -9.34 -12.14 13.07
C ILE A 30 -8.70 -12.93 11.92
N PRO A 31 -9.45 -13.81 11.24
CA PRO A 31 -8.93 -14.46 10.04
C PRO A 31 -8.44 -13.39 9.07
N ALA A 32 -7.28 -13.56 8.42
CA ALA A 32 -6.69 -12.57 7.51
C ALA A 32 -7.62 -12.09 6.37
N HIS A 33 -8.73 -12.79 6.16
CA HIS A 33 -9.77 -12.53 5.17
C HIS A 33 -11.03 -11.86 5.74
N ARG A 34 -11.08 -11.46 7.02
CA ARG A 34 -12.20 -10.70 7.58
C ARG A 34 -11.67 -9.37 8.10
N ASP A 35 -12.43 -8.31 7.86
CA ASP A 35 -12.18 -6.91 8.24
C ASP A 35 -11.34 -6.04 7.28
N LYS A 36 -11.47 -4.72 7.54
CA LYS A 36 -10.79 -3.65 6.84
C LYS A 36 -9.27 -3.82 6.97
N ARG A 37 -8.56 -3.60 5.87
CA ARG A 37 -7.09 -3.62 5.85
C ARG A 37 -6.56 -2.21 5.68
N ALA A 38 -5.48 -1.88 6.38
CA ALA A 38 -4.69 -0.71 6.03
C ALA A 38 -3.86 -1.02 4.80
N ILE A 39 -3.98 -0.19 3.77
CA ILE A 39 -3.14 -0.20 2.58
C ILE A 39 -2.14 0.95 2.75
N ILE A 40 -0.86 0.61 2.61
CA ILE A 40 0.25 1.54 2.68
C ILE A 40 0.98 1.47 1.35
N VAL A 41 1.10 2.61 0.69
CA VAL A 41 1.91 2.79 -0.52
C VAL A 41 2.97 3.82 -0.19
N HIS A 42 4.22 3.54 -0.56
CA HIS A 42 5.33 4.43 -0.28
C HIS A 42 6.39 4.31 -1.38
N VAL A 43 7.15 5.39 -1.59
CA VAL A 43 8.38 5.36 -2.38
C VAL A 43 9.53 4.89 -1.51
N ILE A 44 10.24 3.84 -1.95
CA ILE A 44 11.49 3.38 -1.35
C ILE A 44 12.63 3.87 -2.25
N ALA A 45 13.43 4.79 -1.74
CA ALA A 45 14.64 5.30 -2.36
C ALA A 45 15.88 4.52 -1.87
N LYS A 46 17.05 4.84 -2.45
CA LYS A 46 18.32 4.21 -2.06
C LYS A 46 18.64 4.38 -0.57
N ASP A 47 18.33 5.55 -0.02
CA ASP A 47 18.64 5.91 1.37
C ASP A 47 17.49 5.63 2.35
N GLY A 48 16.44 4.93 1.89
CA GLY A 48 15.30 4.55 2.71
C GLY A 48 13.96 5.05 2.17
N LEU A 49 13.01 5.28 3.07
CA LEU A 49 11.69 5.81 2.72
C LEU A 49 11.81 7.30 2.36
N LEU A 50 11.19 7.71 1.26
CA LEU A 50 11.17 9.11 0.84
C LEU A 50 10.10 9.90 1.61
N ASP A 51 10.51 10.79 2.51
CA ASP A 51 9.60 11.58 3.34
C ASP A 51 8.52 12.30 2.52
N GLY A 52 7.27 12.22 2.96
CA GLY A 52 6.10 12.82 2.30
C GLY A 52 5.52 12.00 1.14
N ALA A 53 6.16 10.88 0.78
CA ALA A 53 5.69 9.98 -0.28
C ALA A 53 4.73 8.89 0.24
N GLU A 54 4.27 8.94 1.48
CA GLU A 54 3.36 7.96 2.07
C GLU A 54 1.91 8.19 1.62
N LEU A 55 1.24 7.13 1.19
CA LEU A 55 -0.21 7.08 0.98
C LEU A 55 -0.78 5.94 1.81
N ILE A 56 -1.60 6.31 2.80
CA ILE A 56 -2.21 5.37 3.74
C ILE A 56 -3.72 5.49 3.66
N PHE A 57 -4.42 4.38 3.42
CA PHE A 57 -5.88 4.33 3.41
C PHE A 57 -6.38 2.95 3.81
N ALA A 58 -7.60 2.86 4.33
CA ALA A 58 -8.21 1.59 4.68
C ALA A 58 -9.10 1.06 3.55
N THR A 59 -9.23 -0.26 3.44
CA THR A 59 -10.23 -0.89 2.57
C THR A 59 -11.63 -0.56 3.06
N ASN A 60 -12.55 -0.38 2.12
CA ASN A 60 -13.97 -0.18 2.43
C ASN A 60 -14.73 -1.50 2.49
N SER A 61 -14.24 -2.53 1.78
CA SER A 61 -14.84 -3.87 1.78
C SER A 61 -14.36 -4.72 2.96
N MET A 62 -15.32 -5.43 3.58
CA MET A 62 -15.11 -6.50 4.57
C MET A 62 -15.13 -7.90 3.91
N ASP A 63 -15.32 -7.95 2.60
CA ASP A 63 -15.60 -9.18 1.87
C ASP A 63 -14.27 -9.87 1.60
N GLY A 64 -14.12 -11.07 2.16
CA GLY A 64 -12.86 -11.79 2.29
C GLY A 64 -12.21 -12.30 1.00
N ASN A 65 -12.47 -11.66 -0.14
CA ASN A 65 -11.89 -12.04 -1.41
C ASN A 65 -10.43 -11.59 -1.58
N GLY A 66 -9.87 -10.91 -0.57
CA GLY A 66 -8.43 -10.64 -0.47
C GLY A 66 -7.87 -9.64 -1.49
N ASP A 67 -8.65 -9.28 -2.49
CA ASP A 67 -8.28 -8.45 -3.64
C ASP A 67 -8.28 -6.96 -3.29
N TYR A 68 -7.13 -6.50 -2.80
CA TYR A 68 -6.88 -5.08 -2.51
C TYR A 68 -6.78 -4.23 -3.78
N HIS A 69 -6.64 -4.82 -4.97
CA HIS A 69 -6.50 -4.05 -6.22
C HIS A 69 -7.77 -3.27 -6.56
N ARG A 70 -8.93 -3.63 -6.01
CA ARG A 70 -10.18 -2.86 -6.16
C ARG A 70 -10.16 -1.52 -5.41
N GLU A 71 -9.32 -1.41 -4.40
CA GLU A 71 -9.25 -0.22 -3.55
C GLU A 71 -8.31 0.83 -4.13
N MET A 72 -7.36 0.42 -4.97
CA MET A 72 -6.58 1.31 -5.84
C MET A 72 -7.33 1.53 -7.16
N ASN A 73 -7.38 2.78 -7.61
CA ASN A 73 -7.99 3.12 -8.89
C ASN A 73 -7.13 4.16 -9.61
N ALA A 74 -7.44 4.40 -10.89
CA ALA A 74 -6.63 5.29 -11.72
C ALA A 74 -6.57 6.73 -11.21
N GLU A 75 -7.62 7.24 -10.57
CA GLU A 75 -7.61 8.57 -9.97
C GLU A 75 -6.66 8.63 -8.76
N LYS A 76 -6.77 7.67 -7.83
CA LYS A 76 -5.90 7.59 -6.66
C LYS A 76 -4.44 7.41 -7.08
N PHE A 77 -4.17 6.52 -8.03
CA PHE A 77 -2.83 6.28 -8.56
C PHE A 77 -2.25 7.55 -9.19
N GLU A 78 -3.00 8.25 -10.04
CA GLU A 78 -2.53 9.48 -10.67
C GLU A 78 -2.28 10.60 -9.66
N ARG A 79 -3.18 10.80 -8.70
CA ARG A 79 -2.99 11.79 -7.63
C ARG A 79 -1.75 11.47 -6.80
N TYR A 80 -1.57 10.20 -6.44
CA TYR A 80 -0.41 9.74 -5.69
C TYR A 80 0.89 10.01 -6.45
N LEU A 81 0.95 9.56 -7.71
CA LEU A 81 2.13 9.73 -8.56
C LEU A 81 2.44 11.22 -8.79
N SER A 82 1.42 12.05 -9.02
CA SER A 82 1.59 13.50 -9.20
C SER A 82 2.13 14.19 -7.94
N ARG A 83 1.72 13.73 -6.75
CA ARG A 83 2.28 14.21 -5.47
C ARG A 83 3.73 13.75 -5.28
N CYS A 84 4.07 12.53 -5.69
CA CYS A 84 5.43 12.00 -5.57
C CYS A 84 6.40 12.58 -6.61
N ALA A 85 5.91 13.05 -7.77
CA ALA A 85 6.75 13.56 -8.85
C ALA A 85 7.74 14.67 -8.42
N PRO A 86 7.34 15.75 -7.72
CA PRO A 86 8.29 16.75 -7.24
C PRO A 86 9.29 16.17 -6.21
N LEU A 87 8.84 15.28 -5.31
CA LEU A 87 9.73 14.64 -4.32
C LEU A 87 10.82 13.79 -5.00
N LEU A 88 10.48 13.10 -6.09
CA LEU A 88 11.41 12.31 -6.88
C LEU A 88 12.40 13.19 -7.66
N GLN A 89 11.97 14.38 -8.10
CA GLN A 89 12.84 15.35 -8.77
C GLN A 89 13.85 15.94 -7.78
N ASP A 90 13.39 16.30 -6.58
CA ASP A 90 14.26 16.84 -5.54
C ASP A 90 15.25 15.78 -5.01
N ALA A 91 14.88 14.50 -5.06
CA ALA A 91 15.73 13.39 -4.62
C ALA A 91 16.83 13.00 -5.63
N SER A 92 16.83 13.52 -6.87
CA SER A 92 17.78 13.09 -7.91
C SER A 92 17.98 14.12 -9.02
N ASP A 93 19.24 14.47 -9.29
CA ASP A 93 19.64 15.30 -10.44
C ASP A 93 19.54 14.59 -11.81
N LYS A 94 19.18 13.30 -11.82
CA LYS A 94 19.04 12.50 -13.05
C LYS A 94 17.61 12.54 -13.60
N PRO A 95 17.42 12.39 -14.92
CA PRO A 95 16.11 12.18 -15.51
C PRO A 95 15.40 10.97 -14.87
N ILE A 96 14.13 11.18 -14.51
CA ILE A 96 13.31 10.13 -13.91
C ILE A 96 12.74 9.26 -15.03
N VAL A 97 12.93 7.94 -14.91
CA VAL A 97 12.30 6.94 -15.77
C VAL A 97 11.27 6.20 -14.94
N LEU A 98 10.02 6.20 -15.40
CA LEU A 98 8.92 5.51 -14.75
C LEU A 98 8.66 4.18 -15.46
N VAL A 99 8.90 3.06 -14.76
CA VAL A 99 8.61 1.71 -15.24
C VAL A 99 7.44 1.18 -14.41
N ILE A 100 6.37 0.77 -15.08
CA ILE A 100 5.12 0.34 -14.45
C ILE A 100 4.66 -0.96 -15.11
N ASP A 101 4.09 -1.88 -14.32
CA ASP A 101 3.45 -3.08 -14.82
C ASP A 101 2.07 -2.78 -15.44
N ASN A 102 1.49 -3.75 -16.15
CA ASN A 102 0.21 -3.55 -16.84
C ASN A 102 -0.99 -3.82 -15.91
N ALA A 103 -1.15 -3.00 -14.87
CA ALA A 103 -2.32 -3.07 -13.99
C ALA A 103 -3.45 -2.13 -14.48
N PRO A 104 -4.74 -2.52 -14.37
CA PRO A 104 -5.86 -1.73 -14.90
C PRO A 104 -5.98 -0.30 -14.34
N TYR A 105 -5.42 -0.03 -13.17
CA TYR A 105 -5.45 1.30 -12.54
C TYR A 105 -4.25 2.19 -12.91
N HIS A 106 -3.24 1.70 -13.63
CA HIS A 106 -2.09 2.52 -14.02
C HIS A 106 -2.37 3.42 -15.22
N SER A 107 -3.47 3.20 -15.92
CA SER A 107 -3.89 3.99 -17.08
C SER A 107 -5.40 4.14 -17.08
N ARG A 108 -5.90 5.28 -17.58
CA ARG A 108 -7.32 5.46 -17.88
C ARG A 108 -7.51 6.10 -19.25
N TYR A 109 -8.62 5.77 -19.88
CA TYR A 109 -9.06 6.44 -21.08
C TYR A 109 -9.72 7.79 -20.70
N ASP A 110 -9.27 8.89 -21.32
CA ASP A 110 -9.90 10.21 -21.18
C ASP A 110 -10.57 10.59 -22.51
N ASP A 111 -11.91 10.52 -22.56
CA ASP A 111 -12.73 10.81 -23.75
C ASP A 111 -12.90 12.32 -24.02
N LYS A 112 -12.13 13.18 -23.35
CA LYS A 112 -12.15 14.64 -23.60
C LYS A 112 -11.76 15.06 -25.02
N LYS A 113 -11.35 14.12 -25.90
CA LYS A 113 -11.06 14.38 -27.32
C LYS A 113 -12.30 14.39 -28.25
N SER A 114 -13.52 14.19 -27.74
CA SER A 114 -14.76 14.37 -28.53
C SER A 114 -15.08 15.84 -28.89
N ARG A 115 -14.28 16.82 -28.44
CA ARG A 115 -14.41 18.26 -28.75
C ARG A 115 -13.66 18.73 -30.01
N TRP A 116 -13.17 17.80 -30.84
CA TRP A 116 -12.71 18.09 -32.20
C TRP A 116 -13.75 17.55 -33.20
N ARG A 117 -14.88 18.23 -33.31
CA ARG A 117 -15.82 18.13 -34.43
C ARG A 117 -16.10 19.52 -34.94
#